data_AF-A0A0Q6A774-F1
#
_entry.id   AF-A0A0Q6A774-F1
#
_cell.length_a   1.000
_cell.length_b   1.000
_cell.length_c   1.000
_cell.angle_alpha   90.00
_cell.angle_beta   90.00
_cell.angle_gamma   90.00
#
_symmetry.space_group_name_H-M   'P 1'
#
loop_
_entity.id
_entity.type
_entity.pdbx_description
1 polymer ?
#
loop_
_entity_poly.entity_id
_entity_poly.type
_entity_poly.pdbx_seq_one_letter_code
_entity_poly.pdbx_strand_id
1 'polypeptide(L)'
;MSVPIPDPALDVYLPRFLKADGEASRLAGTRVLRPRPSDLFSDVERAVPDDHGLSAVGFAEFAVSPSVRIVVDTRAVVPAEVQSLIYVMREAEARTGGPVAGIHATHEIDPSAGLSVTTSDPRLVETARDAWHAVRALSSISDVESRSTPKLYGSKLRLTPLLAAAVCSNLPAGAPILDAMAGTGIVSRMLSGRFRVSVNDANAYGAVFARSQGATLTRDADELIERLRQVASRNYDALVGLAPGSFATEADFFHGDLGDERFVKYRDFCQEPVLASSERPPCGAPYQLCLARYANSYFGVAQCAQLDSLRAAIDEITPAAVPERDLLLSALLMAATVCSTGPHFAQPRKLTLASFRDTVERRARSVMWEFELAVRRMAARPPLHHPVEQATQGDWREAVTRFAQGPGSRKPAGVYFDPPYSKFQYSRYYHLLNVLISYDYPSIHGVGRYPPLADRFSSRFEHNSNPALSEFEDAFDLCRDLGLRVFVSYSNRGLVAADALIHKMMGRFAEVVQFSDRIRHHSQGTRLDHLGYVTEFVLAGRND
;
A
#
# COMPACT_ATOMS: atom_id res chain seq x y z
N MET A 1 35.22 32.22 -1.88
CA MET A 1 33.77 31.87 -1.90
C MET A 1 33.55 30.81 -0.85
N SER A 2 32.76 31.10 0.18
CA SER A 2 32.41 30.12 1.21
C SER A 2 31.55 29.03 0.57
N VAL A 3 31.96 27.77 0.75
CA VAL A 3 31.13 26.61 0.40
C VAL A 3 29.88 26.71 1.29
N PRO A 4 28.66 26.82 0.72
CA PRO A 4 27.45 26.88 1.54
C PRO A 4 27.36 25.59 2.36
N ILE A 5 27.25 25.74 3.68
CA ILE A 5 27.05 24.61 4.58
C ILE A 5 25.68 24.02 4.26
N PRO A 6 25.56 22.70 3.99
CA PRO A 6 24.28 22.06 3.73
C PRO A 6 23.34 22.25 4.92
N ASP A 7 22.09 22.65 4.65
CA ASP A 7 21.04 22.69 5.67
C ASP A 7 20.46 21.27 5.84
N PRO A 8 20.64 20.63 7.01
CA PRO A 8 20.12 19.28 7.25
C PRO A 8 18.59 19.18 7.10
N ALA A 9 17.85 20.29 7.22
CA ALA A 9 16.41 20.30 7.01
C ALA A 9 16.00 20.09 5.54
N LEU A 10 16.88 20.44 4.59
CA LEU A 10 16.62 20.31 3.16
C LEU A 10 17.12 19.00 2.55
N ASP A 11 17.85 18.18 3.33
CA ASP A 11 18.36 16.89 2.90
C ASP A 11 17.27 15.92 2.41
N VAL A 12 16.04 16.07 2.91
CA VAL A 12 14.89 15.25 2.50
C VAL A 12 14.49 15.49 1.04
N TYR A 13 14.84 16.64 0.46
CA TYR A 13 14.52 16.99 -0.93
C TYR A 13 15.59 16.54 -1.93
N LEU A 14 16.72 16.01 -1.46
CA LEU A 14 17.84 15.61 -2.31
C LEU A 14 17.85 14.09 -2.53
N PRO A 15 17.80 13.61 -3.79
CA PRO A 15 17.99 12.19 -4.06
C PRO A 15 19.45 11.82 -3.78
N ARG A 16 19.69 10.57 -3.38
CA ARG A 16 21.05 10.04 -3.20
C ARG A 16 21.44 9.18 -4.40
N PHE A 17 22.57 9.49 -5.00
CA PHE A 17 23.14 8.74 -6.11
C PHE A 17 24.21 7.80 -5.58
N LEU A 18 24.10 6.53 -5.94
CA LEU A 18 24.91 5.46 -5.39
C LEU A 18 25.75 4.86 -6.53
N LYS A 19 27.08 5.00 -6.46
CA LYS A 19 28.01 4.48 -7.48
C LYS A 19 28.41 3.03 -7.18
N ALA A 20 28.66 2.20 -8.19
CA ALA A 20 29.04 0.79 -7.98
C ALA A 20 30.24 0.55 -7.00
N ASP A 21 31.09 1.55 -6.77
CA ASP A 21 32.23 1.52 -5.83
C ASP A 21 31.83 1.62 -4.34
N GLY A 22 30.55 1.84 -4.02
CA GLY A 22 30.07 1.93 -2.64
C GLY A 22 29.87 3.36 -2.13
N GLU A 23 30.29 4.38 -2.88
CA GLU A 23 30.16 5.77 -2.41
C GLU A 23 28.77 6.35 -2.69
N ALA A 24 28.05 6.71 -1.62
CA ALA A 24 26.82 7.49 -1.69
C ALA A 24 27.16 8.97 -1.88
N SER A 25 26.75 9.54 -3.01
CA SER A 25 26.94 10.95 -3.33
C SER A 25 25.61 11.70 -3.35
N ARG A 26 25.62 12.91 -2.79
CA ARG A 26 24.50 13.86 -2.89
C ARG A 26 24.76 14.83 -4.00
N LEU A 27 23.69 15.40 -4.55
CA LEU A 27 23.80 16.54 -5.43
C LEU A 27 24.12 17.79 -4.59
N ALA A 28 25.21 18.50 -4.92
CA ALA A 28 25.69 19.64 -4.14
C ALA A 28 25.05 20.95 -4.59
N GLY A 29 24.65 21.83 -3.65
CA GLY A 29 24.30 23.23 -3.96
C GLY A 29 22.91 23.72 -3.54
N THR A 30 22.37 23.25 -2.43
CA THR A 30 21.08 23.73 -1.90
C THR A 30 21.23 24.97 -1.02
N ARG A 31 20.32 25.95 -1.14
CA ARG A 31 20.28 27.17 -0.32
C ARG A 31 18.84 27.54 0.04
N VAL A 32 18.65 28.04 1.25
CA VAL A 32 17.37 28.61 1.70
C VAL A 32 17.23 30.03 1.16
N LEU A 33 16.11 30.33 0.50
CA LEU A 33 15.71 31.69 0.15
C LEU A 33 14.74 32.22 1.22
N ARG A 34 15.10 33.31 1.89
CA ARG A 34 14.18 33.99 2.82
C ARG A 34 13.28 34.94 2.04
N PRO A 35 11.96 34.95 2.29
CA PRO A 35 11.08 35.95 1.68
C PRO A 35 11.57 37.36 2.02
N ARG A 36 11.51 38.28 1.06
CA ARG A 36 11.89 39.67 1.29
C ARG A 36 10.83 40.30 2.21
N PRO A 37 11.21 41.16 3.17
CA PRO A 37 10.26 41.80 4.09
C PRO A 37 9.10 42.55 3.41
N SER A 38 9.21 42.89 2.12
CA SER A 38 8.18 43.55 1.32
C SER A 38 6.97 42.69 0.98
N ASP A 39 7.08 41.36 1.10
CA ASP A 39 6.06 40.42 0.62
C ASP A 39 5.17 39.89 1.78
N LEU A 40 5.35 40.45 2.98
CA LEU A 40 4.73 40.00 4.25
C LEU A 40 3.43 40.72 4.61
N PHE A 41 2.93 41.61 3.75
CA PHE A 41 1.66 42.33 3.98
C PHE A 41 0.68 42.16 2.81
N SER A 42 0.28 40.92 2.55
CA SER A 42 -1.07 40.65 2.07
C SER A 42 -1.49 39.25 2.53
N ASP A 43 -2.30 39.25 3.59
CA ASP A 43 -3.24 38.20 4.01
C ASP A 43 -2.69 36.83 4.41
N VAL A 44 -2.34 36.64 5.69
CA VAL A 44 -2.68 35.40 6.42
C VAL A 44 -2.84 35.70 7.93
N GLU A 45 -4.08 35.89 8.37
CA GLU A 45 -4.46 35.56 9.75
C GLU A 45 -4.60 34.03 9.89
N ARG A 46 -4.10 33.50 11.03
CA ARG A 46 -4.14 32.11 11.52
C ARG A 46 -3.11 31.13 10.93
N ALA A 47 -1.87 31.27 11.39
CA ALA A 47 -0.97 30.13 11.56
C ALA A 47 -1.28 29.47 12.93
N VAL A 48 -1.82 28.25 12.91
CA VAL A 48 -1.77 27.32 14.04
C VAL A 48 -0.34 26.72 14.07
N PRO A 49 0.31 26.54 15.24
CA PRO A 49 1.61 25.90 15.28
C PRO A 49 1.43 24.40 15.04
N ASP A 50 1.83 23.92 13.87
CA ASP A 50 1.94 22.48 13.62
C ASP A 50 3.25 21.94 14.20
N ASP A 51 3.13 20.81 14.88
CA ASP A 51 4.11 20.11 15.74
C ASP A 51 5.25 19.43 14.94
N HIS A 52 5.67 20.07 13.83
CA HIS A 52 6.73 19.63 12.96
C HIS A 52 7.91 20.58 13.11
N GLY A 53 8.98 20.11 13.74
CA GLY A 53 10.25 20.83 13.90
C GLY A 53 11.02 21.08 12.59
N LEU A 54 10.33 21.48 11.52
CA LEU A 54 10.87 22.14 10.35
C LEU A 54 10.56 23.63 10.53
N SER A 55 11.56 24.40 10.95
CA SER A 55 11.47 25.86 10.96
C SER A 55 10.98 26.35 9.60
N ALA A 56 9.98 27.23 9.61
CA ALA A 56 9.38 27.87 8.45
C ALA A 56 10.44 28.42 7.48
N VAL A 57 10.70 27.68 6.40
CA VAL A 57 11.39 28.18 5.21
C VAL A 57 10.35 28.25 4.11
N GLY A 58 10.15 29.44 3.55
CA GLY A 58 9.13 29.69 2.53
C GLY A 58 9.57 29.26 1.14
N PHE A 59 10.86 29.31 0.82
CA PHE A 59 11.39 28.92 -0.50
C PHE A 59 12.78 28.29 -0.39
N ALA A 60 13.06 27.30 -1.23
CA ALA A 60 14.36 26.67 -1.35
C ALA A 60 14.87 26.73 -2.79
N GLU A 61 16.16 27.04 -2.97
CA GLU A 61 16.88 26.98 -4.23
C GLU A 61 17.80 25.75 -4.25
N PHE A 62 17.70 24.94 -5.29
CA PHE A 62 18.54 23.78 -5.55
C PHE A 62 19.36 24.03 -6.81
N ALA A 63 20.68 24.18 -6.67
CA ALA A 63 21.58 24.15 -7.82
C ALA A 63 21.77 22.69 -8.27
N VAL A 64 21.18 22.34 -9.41
CA VAL A 64 21.31 20.99 -9.98
C VAL A 64 22.65 20.84 -10.70
N SER A 65 23.06 21.90 -11.37
CA SER A 65 24.35 22.01 -12.07
C SER A 65 24.75 23.49 -12.13
N PRO A 66 25.91 23.83 -12.69
CA PRO A 66 26.23 25.22 -13.01
C PRO A 66 25.20 25.90 -13.93
N SER A 67 24.46 25.13 -14.75
CA SER A 67 23.54 25.64 -15.77
C SER A 67 22.06 25.42 -15.45
N VAL A 68 21.73 24.73 -14.35
CA VAL A 68 20.35 24.45 -13.94
C VAL A 68 20.16 24.76 -12.45
N ARG A 69 19.18 25.62 -12.15
CA ARG A 69 18.69 25.85 -10.78
C ARG A 69 17.19 25.64 -10.72
N ILE A 70 16.72 25.15 -9.58
CA ILE A 70 15.31 24.94 -9.27
C ILE A 70 14.98 25.77 -8.04
N VAL A 71 13.89 26.52 -8.06
CA VAL A 71 13.33 27.20 -6.89
C VAL A 71 11.93 26.67 -6.64
N VAL A 72 11.58 26.36 -5.40
CA VAL A 72 10.24 25.87 -4.99
C VAL A 72 9.80 26.49 -3.67
N ASP A 73 8.48 26.64 -3.47
CA ASP A 73 7.89 26.88 -2.16
C ASP A 73 7.80 25.56 -1.39
N THR A 74 8.65 25.39 -0.38
CA THR A 74 8.72 24.15 0.42
C THR A 74 7.47 23.85 1.23
N ARG A 75 6.52 24.79 1.33
CA ARG A 75 5.21 24.59 1.99
C ARG A 75 4.15 24.03 1.04
N ALA A 76 4.39 24.11 -0.26
CA ALA A 76 3.42 23.73 -1.30
C ALA A 76 3.78 22.41 -2.03
N VAL A 77 4.91 21.79 -1.67
CA VAL A 77 5.48 20.62 -2.35
C VAL A 77 5.85 19.53 -1.35
N VAL A 78 5.84 18.27 -1.80
CA VAL A 78 6.37 17.14 -1.02
C VAL A 78 7.79 16.79 -1.48
N PRO A 79 8.66 16.25 -0.59
CA PRO A 79 10.06 16.02 -0.94
C PRO A 79 10.29 15.12 -2.15
N ALA A 80 9.42 14.13 -2.36
CA ALA A 80 9.52 13.19 -3.48
C ALA A 80 9.41 13.89 -4.86
N GLU A 81 8.54 14.90 -4.99
CA GLU A 81 8.36 15.65 -6.25
C GLU A 81 9.67 16.36 -6.64
N VAL A 82 10.30 17.02 -5.68
CA VAL A 82 11.57 17.75 -5.88
C VAL A 82 12.72 16.80 -6.16
N GLN A 83 12.80 15.67 -5.44
CA GLN A 83 13.83 14.65 -5.67
C GLN A 83 13.77 14.11 -7.11
N SER A 84 12.55 13.82 -7.59
CA SER A 84 12.31 13.39 -8.97
C SER A 84 12.78 14.44 -9.97
N LEU A 85 12.42 15.70 -9.74
CA LEU A 85 12.77 16.79 -10.65
C LEU A 85 14.29 16.99 -10.73
N ILE A 86 14.98 17.03 -9.58
CA ILE A 86 16.44 17.14 -9.52
C ILE A 86 17.10 15.99 -10.29
N TYR A 87 16.62 14.76 -10.09
CA TYR A 87 17.15 13.58 -10.79
C TYR A 87 16.96 13.69 -12.30
N VAL A 88 15.73 13.95 -12.77
CA VAL A 88 15.43 14.02 -14.20
C VAL A 88 16.19 15.17 -14.88
N MET A 89 16.32 16.31 -14.23
CA MET A 89 17.04 17.47 -14.77
C MET A 89 18.53 17.20 -14.94
N ARG A 90 19.17 16.54 -13.97
CA ARG A 90 20.57 16.12 -14.08
C ARG A 90 20.76 15.16 -15.26
N GLU A 91 19.89 14.15 -15.36
CA GLU A 91 19.98 13.16 -16.44
C GLU A 91 19.71 13.76 -17.82
N ALA A 92 18.77 14.72 -17.90
CA ALA A 92 18.48 15.43 -19.13
C ALA A 92 19.67 16.29 -19.59
N GLU A 93 20.31 17.02 -18.68
CA GLU A 93 21.51 17.82 -18.99
C GLU A 93 22.71 16.95 -19.41
N ALA A 94 22.91 15.80 -18.75
CA ALA A 94 23.94 14.85 -19.14
C ALA A 94 23.72 14.35 -20.58
N ARG A 95 22.47 14.12 -20.99
CA ARG A 95 22.10 13.71 -22.37
C ARG A 95 22.27 14.82 -23.40
N THR A 96 22.13 16.09 -23.02
CA THR A 96 22.28 17.23 -23.95
C THR A 96 23.72 17.69 -24.15
N GLY A 97 24.70 16.97 -23.60
CA GLY A 97 26.14 17.27 -23.74
C GLY A 97 26.75 18.01 -22.56
N GLY A 98 26.04 18.12 -21.43
CA GLY A 98 26.50 18.73 -20.19
C GLY A 98 26.16 20.21 -20.05
N PRO A 99 26.70 20.90 -19.02
CA PRO A 99 26.37 22.28 -18.70
C PRO A 99 26.65 23.23 -19.88
N VAL A 100 25.61 23.91 -20.36
CA VAL A 100 25.72 24.88 -21.44
C VAL A 100 26.02 26.27 -20.87
N ALA A 101 27.07 26.92 -21.38
CA ALA A 101 27.33 28.32 -21.10
C ALA A 101 26.35 29.22 -21.87
N GLY A 102 25.64 30.11 -21.18
CA GLY A 102 24.68 31.00 -21.82
C GLY A 102 23.99 31.93 -20.83
N ILE A 103 23.11 32.79 -21.35
CA ILE A 103 22.24 33.62 -20.51
C ILE A 103 21.18 32.69 -19.93
N HIS A 104 21.20 32.51 -18.61
CA HIS A 104 20.18 31.73 -17.92
C HIS A 104 18.93 32.57 -17.73
N ALA A 105 17.80 32.09 -18.24
CA ALA A 105 16.49 32.67 -17.99
C ALA A 105 15.75 31.85 -16.93
N THR A 106 14.96 32.52 -16.10
CA THR A 106 14.07 31.85 -15.14
C THR A 106 12.72 31.63 -15.79
N HIS A 107 12.26 30.38 -15.78
CA HIS A 107 10.98 29.97 -16.33
C HIS A 107 10.09 29.47 -15.20
N GLU A 108 8.89 30.03 -15.09
CA GLU A 108 7.86 29.52 -14.18
C GLU A 108 7.29 28.21 -14.72
N ILE A 109 7.30 27.17 -13.90
CA ILE A 109 6.82 25.83 -14.27
C ILE A 109 5.45 25.55 -13.63
N ASP A 110 5.30 25.82 -12.33
CA ASP A 110 4.06 25.63 -11.58
C ASP A 110 3.92 26.74 -10.52
N PRO A 111 3.05 27.75 -10.75
CA PRO A 111 2.84 28.86 -9.83
C PRO A 111 2.32 28.41 -8.46
N SER A 112 1.52 27.34 -8.41
CA SER A 112 0.92 26.81 -7.16
C SER A 112 1.97 26.24 -6.21
N ALA A 113 3.08 25.77 -6.77
CA ALA A 113 4.22 25.22 -6.05
C ALA A 113 5.34 26.25 -5.85
N GLY A 114 5.17 27.48 -6.34
CA GLY A 114 6.27 28.45 -6.46
C GLY A 114 7.45 27.89 -7.27
N LEU A 115 7.20 26.97 -8.20
CA LEU A 115 8.23 26.24 -8.93
C LEU A 115 8.71 27.05 -10.13
N SER A 116 10.00 27.37 -10.13
CA SER A 116 10.69 27.92 -11.29
C SER A 116 12.01 27.21 -11.56
N VAL A 117 12.39 27.17 -12.85
CA VAL A 117 13.63 26.57 -13.32
C VAL A 117 14.44 27.64 -14.06
N THR A 118 15.68 27.83 -13.64
CA THR A 118 16.63 28.72 -14.30
C THR A 118 17.59 27.91 -15.16
N THR A 119 17.56 28.11 -16.47
CA THR A 119 18.45 27.44 -17.43
C THR A 119 18.60 28.26 -18.72
N SER A 120 19.57 27.91 -19.54
CA SER A 120 19.77 28.47 -20.88
C SER A 120 19.27 27.53 -22.00
N ASP A 121 18.89 26.29 -21.68
CA ASP A 121 18.42 25.28 -22.65
C ASP A 121 16.89 25.11 -22.57
N PRO A 122 16.12 25.53 -23.60
CA PRO A 122 14.67 25.38 -23.63
C PRO A 122 14.17 23.94 -23.49
N ARG A 123 14.96 22.94 -23.92
CA ARG A 123 14.59 21.52 -23.81
C ARG A 123 14.53 21.04 -22.36
N LEU A 124 15.37 21.62 -21.50
CA LEU A 124 15.37 21.35 -20.07
C LEU A 124 14.13 21.94 -19.38
N VAL A 125 13.60 23.05 -19.89
CA VAL A 125 12.34 23.65 -19.38
C VAL A 125 11.14 22.74 -19.67
N GLU A 126 11.05 22.22 -20.89
CA GLU A 126 10.00 21.27 -21.28
C GLU A 126 10.13 19.96 -20.47
N THR A 127 11.35 19.44 -20.35
CA THR A 127 11.63 18.25 -19.52
C THR A 127 11.24 18.46 -18.06
N ALA A 128 11.52 19.63 -17.48
CA ALA A 128 11.13 19.97 -16.11
C ALA A 128 9.60 19.95 -15.96
N ARG A 129 8.88 20.58 -16.89
CA ARG A 129 7.43 20.66 -16.89
C ARG A 129 6.79 19.27 -16.97
N ASP A 130 7.26 18.44 -17.90
CA ASP A 130 6.75 17.08 -18.09
C ASP A 130 7.02 16.20 -16.89
N ALA A 131 8.24 16.24 -16.34
CA ALA A 131 8.62 15.46 -15.16
C ALA A 131 7.79 15.87 -13.92
N TRP A 132 7.64 17.18 -13.71
CA TRP A 132 6.88 17.73 -12.60
C TRP A 132 5.42 17.30 -12.65
N HIS A 133 4.73 17.53 -13.77
CA HIS A 133 3.32 17.17 -13.89
C HIS A 133 3.10 15.66 -13.91
N ALA A 134 4.03 14.86 -14.45
CA ALA A 134 3.92 13.41 -14.44
C ALA A 134 3.90 12.83 -13.01
N VAL A 135 4.77 13.34 -12.12
CA VAL A 135 4.79 12.89 -10.72
C VAL A 135 3.52 13.33 -10.00
N ARG A 136 3.15 14.61 -10.07
CA ARG A 136 1.96 15.13 -9.37
C ARG A 136 0.67 14.46 -9.82
N ALA A 137 0.53 14.23 -11.12
CA ALA A 137 -0.63 13.54 -11.68
C ALA A 137 -0.69 12.08 -11.19
N LEU A 138 0.44 11.37 -11.16
CA LEU A 138 0.48 9.96 -10.75
C LEU A 138 0.32 9.78 -9.23
N SER A 139 0.86 10.70 -8.42
CA SER A 139 0.75 10.63 -6.96
C SER A 139 -0.60 11.09 -6.40
N SER A 140 -1.45 11.70 -7.24
CA SER A 140 -2.78 12.17 -6.84
C SER A 140 -3.74 10.99 -6.72
N ILE A 141 -4.10 10.64 -5.48
CA ILE A 141 -5.07 9.57 -5.20
C ILE A 141 -6.38 10.21 -4.79
N SER A 142 -7.46 9.86 -5.50
CA SER A 142 -8.78 10.40 -5.21
C SER A 142 -9.31 9.91 -3.85
N ASP A 143 -10.22 10.69 -3.25
CA ASP A 143 -10.91 10.30 -2.01
C ASP A 143 -11.61 8.94 -2.12
N VAL A 144 -12.20 8.66 -3.28
CA VAL A 144 -12.87 7.38 -3.55
C VAL A 144 -11.86 6.23 -3.54
N GLU A 145 -10.69 6.39 -4.16
CA GLU A 145 -9.64 5.37 -4.14
C GLU A 145 -9.06 5.15 -2.74
N SER A 146 -8.81 6.21 -1.99
CA SER A 146 -8.36 6.14 -0.61
C SER A 146 -9.38 5.38 0.27
N ARG A 147 -10.67 5.70 0.16
CA ARG A 147 -11.75 5.09 0.96
C ARG A 147 -12.10 3.66 0.53
N SER A 148 -11.76 3.27 -0.68
CA SER A 148 -11.96 1.92 -1.20
C SER A 148 -10.69 1.07 -1.08
N THR A 149 -9.58 1.61 -0.59
CA THR A 149 -8.38 0.82 -0.32
C THR A 149 -8.49 0.14 1.05
N PRO A 150 -8.32 -1.18 1.14
CA PRO A 150 -8.33 -1.88 2.42
C PRO A 150 -7.26 -1.31 3.37
N LYS A 151 -7.63 -1.04 4.62
CA LYS A 151 -6.70 -0.61 5.67
C LYS A 151 -5.98 -1.81 6.28
N LEU A 152 -5.21 -2.51 5.45
CA LEU A 152 -4.37 -3.63 5.86
C LEU A 152 -3.00 -3.14 6.34
N TYR A 153 -2.37 -3.93 7.19
CA TYR A 153 -1.00 -3.67 7.62
C TYR A 153 -0.08 -3.59 6.39
N GLY A 154 0.92 -2.71 6.42
CA GLY A 154 1.85 -2.56 5.30
C GLY A 154 1.28 -1.90 4.03
N SER A 155 0.04 -1.39 4.02
CA SER A 155 -0.50 -0.62 2.88
C SER A 155 0.40 0.57 2.51
N LYS A 156 0.69 0.71 1.21
CA LYS A 156 1.61 1.72 0.66
C LYS A 156 0.94 2.99 0.15
N LEU A 157 -0.30 3.26 0.57
CA LEU A 157 -1.03 4.47 0.20
C LEU A 157 -0.21 5.75 0.43
N ARG A 158 0.53 5.83 1.55
CA ARG A 158 1.37 7.00 1.90
C ARG A 158 2.74 7.04 1.20
N LEU A 159 3.18 5.93 0.58
CA LEU A 159 4.40 5.89 -0.23
C LEU A 159 4.16 6.25 -1.69
N THR A 160 2.92 6.49 -2.09
CA THR A 160 2.59 6.74 -3.48
C THR A 160 3.32 7.94 -4.11
N PRO A 161 3.60 9.06 -3.41
CA PRO A 161 4.44 10.12 -3.99
C PRO A 161 5.88 9.67 -4.23
N LEU A 162 6.45 8.92 -3.29
CA LEU A 162 7.83 8.43 -3.38
C LEU A 162 8.00 7.39 -4.50
N LEU A 163 7.02 6.50 -4.63
CA LEU A 163 6.97 5.53 -5.72
C LEU A 163 6.78 6.24 -7.06
N ALA A 164 5.82 7.16 -7.17
CA ALA A 164 5.58 7.94 -8.39
C ALA A 164 6.86 8.68 -8.83
N ALA A 165 7.56 9.34 -7.90
CA ALA A 165 8.85 9.98 -8.17
C ALA A 165 9.87 8.99 -8.75
N ALA A 166 10.05 7.83 -8.11
CA ALA A 166 11.01 6.83 -8.53
C ALA A 166 10.68 6.24 -9.91
N VAL A 167 9.44 5.80 -10.15
CA VAL A 167 9.06 5.18 -11.43
C VAL A 167 8.95 6.20 -12.57
N CYS A 168 8.35 7.38 -12.38
CA CYS A 168 8.28 8.41 -13.43
C CYS A 168 9.66 8.90 -13.87
N SER A 169 10.60 8.98 -12.94
CA SER A 169 12.00 9.33 -13.19
C SER A 169 12.76 8.27 -13.99
N ASN A 170 12.39 7.01 -13.84
CA ASN A 170 13.16 5.87 -14.31
C ASN A 170 12.39 5.00 -15.32
N LEU A 171 11.21 5.39 -15.79
CA LEU A 171 10.48 4.70 -16.86
C LEU A 171 9.69 5.72 -17.70
N PRO A 172 9.68 5.59 -19.04
CA PRO A 172 8.85 6.42 -19.90
C PRO A 172 7.37 6.07 -19.73
N ALA A 173 6.50 7.02 -20.10
CA ALA A 173 5.04 6.78 -20.12
C ALA A 173 4.70 5.56 -20.99
N GLY A 174 3.74 4.75 -20.55
CA GLY A 174 3.32 3.53 -21.24
C GLY A 174 4.29 2.36 -21.14
N ALA A 175 5.43 2.50 -20.44
CA ALA A 175 6.34 1.39 -20.19
C ALA A 175 5.63 0.24 -19.43
N PRO A 176 5.95 -1.03 -19.73
CA PRO A 176 5.47 -2.15 -18.94
C PRO A 176 6.09 -2.12 -17.54
N ILE A 177 5.26 -2.35 -16.52
CA ILE A 177 5.73 -2.53 -15.14
C ILE A 177 4.98 -3.68 -14.45
N LEU A 178 5.72 -4.54 -13.75
CA LEU A 178 5.16 -5.57 -12.89
C LEU A 178 5.17 -5.09 -11.43
N ASP A 179 4.00 -5.07 -10.81
CA ASP A 179 3.87 -5.06 -9.35
C ASP A 179 3.92 -6.51 -8.85
N ALA A 180 5.10 -6.95 -8.37
CA ALA A 180 5.35 -8.35 -8.09
C ALA A 180 4.73 -8.86 -6.78
N MET A 181 4.36 -7.93 -5.88
CA MET A 181 3.87 -8.19 -4.52
C MET A 181 2.78 -7.17 -4.16
N ALA A 182 1.66 -7.21 -4.89
CA ALA A 182 0.70 -6.11 -4.98
C ALA A 182 -0.06 -5.79 -3.67
N GLY A 183 -0.22 -6.76 -2.77
CA GLY A 183 -0.93 -6.59 -1.51
C GLY A 183 -2.36 -6.05 -1.70
N THR A 184 -2.60 -4.79 -1.31
CA THR A 184 -3.93 -4.15 -1.48
C THR A 184 -4.22 -3.70 -2.92
N GLY A 185 -3.23 -3.73 -3.81
CA GLY A 185 -3.31 -3.29 -5.20
C GLY A 185 -3.32 -1.77 -5.39
N ILE A 186 -3.17 -0.97 -4.32
CA ILE A 186 -3.18 0.51 -4.42
C ILE A 186 -2.02 1.04 -5.25
N VAL A 187 -0.85 0.42 -5.16
CA VAL A 187 0.31 0.80 -5.97
C VAL A 187 0.07 0.45 -7.42
N SER A 188 -0.38 -0.77 -7.71
CA SER A 188 -0.74 -1.19 -9.07
C SER A 188 -1.75 -0.24 -9.71
N ARG A 189 -2.76 0.17 -8.95
CA ARG A 189 -3.79 1.10 -9.40
C ARG A 189 -3.23 2.49 -9.70
N MET A 190 -2.40 3.04 -8.80
CA MET A 190 -1.69 4.29 -9.04
C MET A 190 -0.81 4.20 -10.30
N LEU A 191 0.02 3.17 -10.42
CA LEU A 191 0.89 2.96 -11.59
C LEU A 191 0.11 2.89 -12.92
N SER A 192 -1.11 2.33 -12.90
CA SER A 192 -1.97 2.23 -14.10
C SER A 192 -2.39 3.59 -14.69
N GLY A 193 -2.23 4.69 -13.95
CA GLY A 193 -2.45 6.05 -14.44
C GLY A 193 -1.47 6.48 -15.54
N ARG A 194 -0.31 5.83 -15.64
CA ARG A 194 0.76 6.17 -16.59
C ARG A 194 1.44 4.97 -17.27
N PHE A 195 1.37 3.78 -16.69
CA PHE A 195 2.13 2.59 -17.13
C PHE A 195 1.21 1.42 -17.48
N ARG A 196 1.74 0.49 -18.27
CA ARG A 196 1.07 -0.79 -18.61
C ARG A 196 1.37 -1.80 -17.51
N VAL A 197 0.42 -1.99 -16.60
CA VAL A 197 0.66 -2.71 -15.34
C VAL A 197 0.32 -4.19 -15.46
N SER A 198 1.26 -5.05 -15.05
CA SER A 198 1.00 -6.43 -14.65
C SER A 198 1.07 -6.54 -13.13
N VAL A 199 0.31 -7.45 -12.53
CA VAL A 199 0.22 -7.60 -11.07
C VAL A 199 0.37 -9.05 -10.65
N ASN A 200 1.03 -9.27 -9.52
CA ASN A 200 1.17 -10.56 -8.86
C ASN A 200 1.05 -10.40 -7.34
N ASP A 201 0.51 -11.41 -6.69
CA ASP A 201 0.73 -11.62 -5.26
C ASP A 201 0.74 -13.12 -4.96
N ALA A 202 1.59 -13.55 -4.03
CA ALA A 202 1.64 -14.96 -3.65
C ALA A 202 0.47 -15.35 -2.74
N ASN A 203 -0.10 -14.40 -1.99
CA ASN A 203 -1.28 -14.65 -1.16
C ASN A 203 -2.57 -14.54 -1.98
N ALA A 204 -3.50 -15.45 -1.72
CA ALA A 204 -4.80 -15.47 -2.36
C ALA A 204 -5.58 -14.15 -2.17
N TYR A 205 -5.54 -13.56 -0.97
CA TYR A 205 -6.20 -12.27 -0.71
C TYR A 205 -5.61 -11.14 -1.58
N GLY A 206 -4.28 -11.10 -1.71
CA GLY A 206 -3.58 -10.07 -2.48
C GLY A 206 -3.87 -10.20 -3.96
N ALA A 207 -3.90 -11.43 -4.47
CA ALA A 207 -4.24 -11.71 -5.86
C ALA A 207 -5.69 -11.35 -6.20
N VAL A 208 -6.65 -11.58 -5.27
CA VAL A 208 -8.04 -11.12 -5.44
C VAL A 208 -8.11 -9.58 -5.49
N PHE A 209 -7.43 -8.89 -4.58
CA PHE A 209 -7.37 -7.42 -4.64
C PHE A 209 -6.74 -6.94 -5.95
N ALA A 210 -5.63 -7.54 -6.37
CA ALA A 210 -4.92 -7.20 -7.60
C ALA A 210 -5.81 -7.37 -8.84
N ARG A 211 -6.51 -8.50 -8.98
CA ARG A 211 -7.47 -8.74 -10.06
C ARG A 211 -8.66 -7.79 -10.03
N SER A 212 -9.11 -7.40 -8.84
CA SER A 212 -10.24 -6.48 -8.69
C SER A 212 -9.92 -5.02 -9.05
N GLN A 213 -8.65 -4.62 -9.22
CA GLN A 213 -8.30 -3.21 -9.45
C GLN A 213 -8.89 -2.65 -10.75
N GLY A 214 -9.00 -3.49 -11.79
CA GLY A 214 -9.59 -3.15 -13.08
C GLY A 214 -10.99 -3.75 -13.29
N ALA A 215 -11.60 -4.33 -12.25
CA ALA A 215 -12.93 -4.90 -12.36
C ALA A 215 -13.99 -3.79 -12.34
N THR A 216 -14.90 -3.84 -13.32
CA THR A 216 -16.12 -3.03 -13.35
C THR A 216 -17.31 -3.94 -13.10
N LEU A 217 -18.32 -3.46 -12.38
CA LEU A 217 -19.57 -4.20 -12.25
C LEU A 217 -20.27 -4.30 -13.60
N THR A 218 -20.82 -5.47 -13.90
CA THR A 218 -21.59 -5.69 -15.15
C THR A 218 -23.02 -5.17 -15.05
N ARG A 219 -23.45 -4.86 -13.82
CA ARG A 219 -24.79 -4.42 -13.43
C ARG A 219 -24.71 -3.19 -12.56
N ASP A 220 -25.84 -2.54 -12.35
CA ASP A 220 -25.95 -1.53 -11.31
C ASP A 220 -25.58 -2.11 -9.94
N ALA A 221 -24.88 -1.31 -9.14
CA ALA A 221 -24.36 -1.75 -7.85
C ALA A 221 -25.50 -2.07 -6.87
N ASP A 222 -26.57 -1.28 -6.85
CA ASP A 222 -27.68 -1.44 -5.92
C ASP A 222 -28.54 -2.66 -6.29
N GLU A 223 -28.75 -2.90 -7.59
CA GLU A 223 -29.42 -4.13 -8.07
C GLU A 223 -28.66 -5.40 -7.68
N LEU A 224 -27.33 -5.38 -7.84
CA LEU A 224 -26.47 -6.51 -7.46
C LEU A 224 -26.47 -6.74 -5.95
N ILE A 225 -26.41 -5.66 -5.17
CA ILE A 225 -26.49 -5.69 -3.70
C ILE A 225 -27.81 -6.30 -3.24
N GLU A 226 -28.94 -5.89 -3.82
CA GLU A 226 -30.25 -6.41 -3.44
C GLU A 226 -30.37 -7.91 -3.73
N ARG A 227 -29.88 -8.36 -4.89
CA ARG A 227 -29.82 -9.79 -5.21
C ARG A 227 -28.93 -10.57 -4.23
N LEU A 228 -27.75 -10.03 -3.90
CA LEU A 228 -26.85 -10.64 -2.91
C LEU A 228 -27.52 -10.75 -1.54
N ARG A 229 -28.24 -9.71 -1.12
CA ARG A 229 -28.97 -9.69 0.16
C ARG A 229 -30.02 -10.79 0.23
N GLN A 230 -30.81 -10.96 -0.82
CA GLN A 230 -31.85 -12.00 -0.90
C GLN A 230 -31.27 -13.41 -0.87
N VAL A 231 -30.13 -13.63 -1.53
CA VAL A 231 -29.47 -14.94 -1.52
C VAL A 231 -28.80 -15.21 -0.17
N ALA A 232 -28.11 -14.20 0.38
CA ALA A 232 -27.42 -14.31 1.66
C ALA A 232 -28.39 -14.53 2.82
N SER A 233 -29.58 -13.92 2.80
CA SER A 233 -30.56 -14.11 3.88
C SER A 233 -30.96 -15.57 4.07
N ARG A 234 -31.08 -16.35 2.99
CA ARG A 234 -31.38 -17.79 3.07
C ARG A 234 -30.34 -18.57 3.89
N ASN A 235 -29.06 -18.32 3.64
CA ASN A 235 -27.98 -18.96 4.41
C ASN A 235 -27.96 -18.43 5.84
N TYR A 236 -28.16 -17.12 6.03
CA TYR A 236 -28.16 -16.49 7.36
C TYR A 236 -29.26 -17.07 8.25
N ASP A 237 -30.49 -17.18 7.74
CA ASP A 237 -31.63 -17.75 8.47
C ASP A 237 -31.38 -19.22 8.84
N ALA A 238 -30.76 -20.00 7.94
CA ALA A 238 -30.36 -21.36 8.23
C ALA A 238 -29.34 -21.43 9.39
N LEU A 239 -28.34 -20.54 9.41
CA LEU A 239 -27.35 -20.46 10.49
C LEU A 239 -27.97 -20.04 11.83
N VAL A 240 -28.91 -19.09 11.81
CA VAL A 240 -29.69 -18.71 13.00
C VAL A 240 -30.46 -19.92 13.54
N GLY A 241 -31.07 -20.72 12.65
CA GLY A 241 -31.76 -21.94 13.02
C GLY A 241 -30.86 -23.02 13.66
N LEU A 242 -29.56 -23.05 13.33
CA LEU A 242 -28.60 -23.99 13.92
C LEU A 242 -28.18 -23.62 15.35
N ALA A 243 -28.18 -22.33 15.71
CA ALA A 243 -27.69 -21.87 17.01
C ALA A 243 -28.52 -20.71 17.59
N PRO A 244 -29.86 -20.79 17.65
CA PRO A 244 -30.73 -19.64 17.96
C PRO A 244 -30.42 -19.00 19.32
N GLY A 245 -30.04 -19.81 20.32
CA GLY A 245 -29.62 -19.34 21.63
C GLY A 245 -28.41 -18.41 21.56
N SER A 246 -27.36 -18.77 20.81
CA SER A 246 -26.15 -17.95 20.71
C SER A 246 -26.42 -16.59 20.05
N PHE A 247 -27.29 -16.54 19.04
CA PHE A 247 -27.69 -15.27 18.40
C PHE A 247 -28.52 -14.41 19.36
N ALA A 248 -29.49 -15.00 20.05
CA ALA A 248 -30.32 -14.27 21.02
C ALA A 248 -29.46 -13.72 22.19
N THR A 249 -28.55 -14.54 22.70
CA THR A 249 -27.61 -14.13 23.76
C THR A 249 -26.68 -13.02 23.30
N GLU A 250 -26.09 -13.10 22.10
CA GLU A 250 -25.26 -12.00 21.59
C GLU A 250 -26.06 -10.71 21.42
N ALA A 251 -27.27 -10.80 20.86
CA ALA A 251 -28.15 -9.65 20.66
C ALA A 251 -28.52 -8.98 22.00
N ASP A 252 -28.75 -9.75 23.07
CA ASP A 252 -28.95 -9.20 24.40
C ASP A 252 -27.79 -8.28 24.80
N PHE A 253 -26.53 -8.72 24.63
CA PHE A 253 -25.36 -7.92 24.99
C PHE A 253 -25.24 -6.59 24.22
N PHE A 254 -25.85 -6.47 23.04
CA PHE A 254 -25.89 -5.20 22.31
C PHE A 254 -26.87 -4.19 22.91
N HIS A 255 -27.79 -4.65 23.76
CA HIS A 255 -28.84 -3.84 24.37
C HIS A 255 -28.67 -3.84 25.90
N GLY A 256 -28.20 -2.73 26.45
CA GLY A 256 -28.13 -2.46 27.90
C GLY A 256 -26.73 -2.10 28.40
N ASP A 257 -26.60 -1.93 29.72
CA ASP A 257 -25.34 -1.43 30.30
C ASP A 257 -24.25 -2.51 30.35
N LEU A 258 -23.01 -2.11 30.08
CA LEU A 258 -21.84 -2.99 29.92
C LEU A 258 -20.92 -2.91 31.15
N GLY A 259 -21.49 -3.20 32.32
CA GLY A 259 -20.78 -3.24 33.60
C GLY A 259 -20.10 -4.58 33.92
N ASP A 260 -19.46 -4.65 35.08
CA ASP A 260 -18.61 -5.76 35.53
C ASP A 260 -19.31 -7.13 35.56
N GLU A 261 -20.54 -7.19 36.06
CA GLU A 261 -21.33 -8.44 36.08
C GLU A 261 -21.60 -8.95 34.66
N ARG A 262 -21.88 -8.03 33.74
CA ARG A 262 -22.17 -8.36 32.35
C ARG A 262 -20.90 -8.76 31.59
N PHE A 263 -19.76 -8.19 31.96
CA PHE A 263 -18.45 -8.62 31.45
C PHE A 263 -18.19 -10.10 31.77
N VAL A 264 -18.48 -10.56 32.99
CA VAL A 264 -18.30 -11.97 33.37
C VAL A 264 -19.15 -12.87 32.48
N LYS A 265 -20.45 -12.54 32.31
CA LYS A 265 -21.37 -13.28 31.43
C LYS A 265 -20.89 -13.30 29.98
N TYR A 266 -20.43 -12.16 29.46
CA TYR A 266 -19.95 -12.08 28.07
C TYR A 266 -18.67 -12.87 27.83
N ARG A 267 -17.75 -12.84 28.81
CA ARG A 267 -16.52 -13.63 28.77
C ARG A 267 -16.84 -15.12 28.71
N ASP A 268 -17.77 -15.58 29.53
CA ASP A 268 -18.17 -16.98 29.60
C ASP A 268 -18.88 -17.40 28.31
N PHE A 269 -19.81 -16.59 27.80
CA PHE A 269 -20.41 -16.74 26.47
C PHE A 269 -19.36 -16.89 25.36
N CYS A 270 -18.27 -16.10 25.40
CA CYS A 270 -17.21 -16.19 24.39
C CYS A 270 -16.40 -17.50 24.43
N GLN A 271 -16.46 -18.27 25.53
CA GLN A 271 -15.82 -19.58 25.63
C GLN A 271 -16.70 -20.72 25.08
N GLU A 272 -18.00 -20.50 24.94
CA GLU A 272 -18.93 -21.52 24.47
C GLU A 272 -18.82 -21.69 22.94
N PRO A 273 -18.73 -22.93 22.44
CA PRO A 273 -18.79 -23.18 21.01
C PRO A 273 -20.19 -22.85 20.49
N VAL A 274 -20.26 -22.06 19.42
CA VAL A 274 -21.55 -21.68 18.80
C VAL A 274 -22.21 -22.85 18.09
N LEU A 275 -21.41 -23.68 17.41
CA LEU A 275 -21.87 -24.87 16.69
C LEU A 275 -21.31 -26.13 17.34
N ALA A 276 -22.04 -27.24 17.22
CA ALA A 276 -21.65 -28.52 17.80
C ALA A 276 -20.37 -29.12 17.17
N SER A 277 -20.08 -28.79 15.91
CA SER A 277 -18.87 -29.23 15.20
C SER A 277 -18.20 -28.06 14.49
N SER A 278 -16.87 -28.09 14.44
CA SER A 278 -16.04 -27.17 13.64
C SER A 278 -15.51 -27.77 12.34
N GLU A 279 -15.94 -29.00 12.05
CA GLU A 279 -15.60 -29.71 10.82
C GLU A 279 -16.35 -29.15 9.61
N ARG A 280 -15.85 -29.49 8.43
CA ARG A 280 -16.52 -29.13 7.18
C ARG A 280 -17.88 -29.82 7.12
N PRO A 281 -18.98 -29.09 6.91
CA PRO A 281 -20.29 -29.72 6.82
C PRO A 281 -20.45 -30.50 5.51
N PRO A 282 -21.43 -31.42 5.43
CA PRO A 282 -21.72 -32.17 4.22
C PRO A 282 -22.17 -31.25 3.07
N CYS A 283 -22.08 -31.76 1.85
CA CYS A 283 -22.56 -31.04 0.66
C CYS A 283 -24.04 -30.64 0.82
N GLY A 284 -24.39 -29.41 0.47
CA GLY A 284 -25.75 -28.87 0.59
C GLY A 284 -26.09 -28.29 1.96
N ALA A 285 -25.23 -28.45 2.97
CA ALA A 285 -25.35 -27.71 4.23
C ALA A 285 -25.05 -26.22 4.05
N PRO A 286 -25.54 -25.35 4.95
CA PRO A 286 -25.22 -23.93 4.90
C PRO A 286 -23.72 -23.67 5.06
N TYR A 287 -23.26 -22.61 4.42
CA TYR A 287 -21.91 -22.07 4.59
C TYR A 287 -21.79 -21.58 6.03
N GLN A 288 -20.83 -22.10 6.79
CA GLN A 288 -20.70 -21.84 8.24
C GLN A 288 -19.25 -21.80 8.74
N LEU A 289 -18.26 -21.61 7.86
CA LEU A 289 -16.83 -21.65 8.20
C LEU A 289 -16.49 -20.64 9.30
N CYS A 290 -16.87 -19.38 9.11
CA CYS A 290 -16.60 -18.31 10.08
C CYS A 290 -17.35 -18.55 11.39
N LEU A 291 -18.61 -18.94 11.32
CA LEU A 291 -19.42 -19.21 12.50
C LEU A 291 -18.82 -20.34 13.34
N ALA A 292 -18.41 -21.42 12.69
CA ALA A 292 -17.84 -22.58 13.34
C ALA A 292 -16.46 -22.33 13.97
N ARG A 293 -15.68 -21.38 13.43
CA ARG A 293 -14.24 -21.31 13.71
C ARG A 293 -13.74 -19.97 14.23
N TYR A 294 -14.42 -18.88 13.92
CA TYR A 294 -13.94 -17.53 14.23
C TYR A 294 -14.94 -16.70 15.03
N ALA A 295 -16.15 -17.22 15.28
CA ALA A 295 -17.11 -16.60 16.18
C ALA A 295 -16.53 -16.46 17.59
N ASN A 296 -16.90 -15.37 18.27
CA ASN A 296 -16.42 -14.98 19.59
C ASN A 296 -14.90 -14.81 19.73
N SER A 297 -14.13 -14.89 18.64
CA SER A 297 -12.69 -14.62 18.62
C SER A 297 -12.37 -13.36 17.81
N TYR A 298 -12.36 -13.45 16.48
CA TYR A 298 -12.13 -12.31 15.60
C TYR A 298 -13.38 -11.47 15.36
N PHE A 299 -14.55 -12.12 15.35
CA PHE A 299 -15.85 -11.55 15.03
C PHE A 299 -16.91 -11.96 16.05
N GLY A 300 -18.03 -11.25 16.06
CA GLY A 300 -19.26 -11.69 16.72
C GLY A 300 -19.93 -12.87 16.01
N VAL A 301 -20.91 -13.48 16.66
CA VAL A 301 -21.71 -14.60 16.13
C VAL A 301 -22.46 -14.15 14.88
N ALA A 302 -23.21 -13.05 14.95
CA ALA A 302 -23.96 -12.50 13.82
C ALA A 302 -23.03 -12.07 12.68
N GLN A 303 -21.88 -11.48 12.98
CA GLN A 303 -20.89 -11.07 11.98
C GLN A 303 -20.33 -12.28 11.22
N CYS A 304 -19.99 -13.36 11.92
CA CYS A 304 -19.55 -14.59 11.27
C CYS A 304 -20.61 -15.16 10.34
N ALA A 305 -21.86 -15.22 10.78
CA ALA A 305 -22.97 -15.69 9.97
C ALA A 305 -23.19 -14.81 8.72
N GLN A 306 -23.03 -13.49 8.85
CA GLN A 306 -23.08 -12.56 7.71
C GLN A 306 -21.93 -12.79 6.72
N LEU A 307 -20.69 -12.99 7.21
CA LEU A 307 -19.53 -13.30 6.36
C LEU A 307 -19.73 -14.59 5.57
N ASP A 308 -20.18 -15.66 6.23
CA ASP A 308 -20.45 -16.94 5.60
C ASP A 308 -21.58 -16.84 4.57
N SER A 309 -22.63 -16.10 4.89
CA SER A 309 -23.80 -15.93 4.03
C SER A 309 -23.51 -15.07 2.80
N LEU A 310 -22.75 -13.99 2.96
CA LEU A 310 -22.24 -13.21 1.84
C LEU A 310 -21.34 -14.05 0.94
N ARG A 311 -20.46 -14.87 1.53
CA ARG A 311 -19.59 -15.75 0.76
C ARG A 311 -20.39 -16.77 -0.06
N ALA A 312 -21.39 -17.40 0.55
CA ALA A 312 -22.31 -18.31 -0.14
C ALA A 312 -23.02 -17.61 -1.30
N ALA A 313 -23.53 -16.40 -1.06
CA ALA A 313 -24.22 -15.62 -2.08
C ALA A 313 -23.31 -15.29 -3.27
N ILE A 314 -22.08 -14.82 -3.02
CA ILE A 314 -21.11 -14.54 -4.09
C ILE A 314 -20.85 -15.80 -4.92
N ASP A 315 -20.62 -16.96 -4.27
CA ASP A 315 -20.36 -18.22 -4.97
C ASP A 315 -21.57 -18.72 -5.78
N GLU A 316 -22.80 -18.42 -5.34
CA GLU A 316 -24.03 -18.74 -6.08
C GLU A 316 -24.27 -17.81 -7.29
N ILE A 317 -24.08 -16.50 -7.11
CA ILE A 317 -24.50 -15.52 -8.12
C ILE A 317 -23.42 -15.19 -9.16
N THR A 318 -22.15 -15.45 -8.84
CA THR A 318 -21.02 -15.18 -9.74
C THR A 318 -20.22 -16.45 -10.04
N PRO A 319 -20.01 -16.81 -11.32
CA PRO A 319 -19.06 -17.87 -11.68
C PRO A 319 -17.63 -17.54 -11.22
N ALA A 320 -16.80 -18.56 -11.02
CA ALA A 320 -15.43 -18.37 -10.50
C ALA A 320 -14.53 -17.46 -11.36
N ALA A 321 -14.82 -17.31 -12.66
CA ALA A 321 -13.96 -16.65 -13.64
C ALA A 321 -14.37 -15.22 -14.03
N VAL A 322 -15.39 -14.62 -13.38
CA VAL A 322 -15.83 -13.26 -13.73
C VAL A 322 -15.16 -12.19 -12.87
N PRO A 323 -14.67 -11.06 -13.43
CA PRO A 323 -14.06 -9.97 -12.65
C PRO A 323 -14.96 -9.40 -11.54
N GLU A 324 -16.27 -9.43 -11.75
CA GLU A 324 -17.29 -9.04 -10.76
C GLU A 324 -17.13 -9.84 -9.45
N ARG A 325 -16.76 -11.12 -9.55
CA ARG A 325 -16.52 -11.98 -8.38
C ARG A 325 -15.36 -11.47 -7.53
N ASP A 326 -14.22 -11.16 -8.15
CA ASP A 326 -13.05 -10.65 -7.42
C ASP A 326 -13.36 -9.30 -6.76
N LEU A 327 -14.18 -8.45 -7.39
CA LEU A 327 -14.66 -7.21 -6.79
C LEU A 327 -15.50 -7.49 -5.53
N LEU A 328 -16.47 -8.39 -5.61
CA LEU A 328 -17.32 -8.75 -4.47
C LEU A 328 -16.51 -9.43 -3.35
N LEU A 329 -15.57 -10.31 -3.69
CA LEU A 329 -14.66 -10.91 -2.70
C LEU A 329 -13.78 -9.84 -2.03
N SER A 330 -13.24 -8.89 -2.79
CA SER A 330 -12.52 -7.74 -2.24
C SER A 330 -13.39 -6.93 -1.27
N ALA A 331 -14.66 -6.68 -1.60
CA ALA A 331 -15.61 -6.01 -0.71
C ALA A 331 -15.88 -6.82 0.57
N LEU A 332 -15.99 -8.14 0.48
CA LEU A 332 -16.12 -9.05 1.64
C LEU A 332 -14.90 -8.94 2.57
N LEU A 333 -13.68 -8.95 2.00
CA LEU A 333 -12.45 -8.81 2.79
C LEU A 333 -12.33 -7.43 3.45
N MET A 334 -12.79 -6.37 2.78
CA MET A 334 -12.86 -5.02 3.37
C MET A 334 -13.83 -4.98 4.55
N ALA A 335 -15.04 -5.53 4.39
CA ALA A 335 -16.03 -5.63 5.45
C ALA A 335 -15.49 -6.42 6.66
N ALA A 336 -14.87 -7.58 6.40
CA ALA A 336 -14.22 -8.37 7.45
C ALA A 336 -13.14 -7.56 8.19
N THR A 337 -12.32 -6.79 7.47
CA THR A 337 -11.28 -5.96 8.10
C THR A 337 -11.88 -4.90 9.04
N VAL A 338 -12.95 -4.22 8.61
CA VAL A 338 -13.61 -3.16 9.38
C VAL A 338 -14.38 -3.70 10.60
N CYS A 339 -14.98 -4.88 10.48
CA CYS A 339 -15.77 -5.51 11.53
C CYS A 339 -14.95 -6.30 12.54
N SER A 340 -13.68 -6.61 12.25
CA SER A 340 -12.83 -7.35 13.16
C SER A 340 -12.62 -6.61 14.49
N THR A 341 -12.59 -7.36 15.60
CA THR A 341 -12.47 -6.79 16.97
C THR A 341 -11.07 -6.22 17.25
N GLY A 342 -10.04 -6.74 16.59
CA GLY A 342 -8.64 -6.36 16.77
C GLY A 342 -8.12 -5.43 15.67
N PRO A 343 -6.92 -4.83 15.85
CA PRO A 343 -6.31 -3.97 14.85
C PRO A 343 -5.75 -4.74 13.63
N HIS A 344 -5.62 -6.06 13.74
CA HIS A 344 -5.08 -6.95 12.71
C HIS A 344 -5.49 -8.41 12.99
N PHE A 345 -5.34 -9.30 12.01
CA PHE A 345 -5.68 -10.71 12.19
C PHE A 345 -4.58 -11.57 12.82
N ALA A 346 -3.40 -11.00 13.15
CA ALA A 346 -2.29 -11.77 13.70
C ALA A 346 -2.66 -12.58 14.95
N GLN A 347 -3.57 -12.06 15.78
CA GLN A 347 -4.17 -12.77 16.91
C GLN A 347 -5.51 -12.11 17.28
N PRO A 348 -6.48 -12.84 17.84
CA PRO A 348 -7.68 -12.26 18.40
C PRO A 348 -7.33 -11.25 19.48
N ARG A 349 -8.14 -10.20 19.59
CA ARG A 349 -8.01 -9.25 20.69
C ARG A 349 -8.37 -9.95 22.00
N LYS A 350 -7.48 -9.85 23.00
CA LYS A 350 -7.78 -10.35 24.34
C LYS A 350 -8.93 -9.55 24.95
N LEU A 351 -9.97 -10.25 25.38
CA LEU A 351 -11.09 -9.65 26.10
C LEU A 351 -10.68 -9.36 27.55
N THR A 352 -10.74 -8.09 27.95
CA THR A 352 -10.56 -7.62 29.32
C THR A 352 -11.69 -6.67 29.68
N LEU A 353 -11.87 -6.35 30.97
CA LEU A 353 -12.89 -5.39 31.39
C LEU A 353 -12.70 -4.03 30.68
N ALA A 354 -11.46 -3.57 30.54
CA ALA A 354 -11.12 -2.33 29.84
C ALA A 354 -11.44 -2.37 28.33
N SER A 355 -11.36 -3.55 27.70
CA SER A 355 -11.65 -3.70 26.27
C SER A 355 -13.09 -4.14 25.99
N PHE A 356 -13.89 -4.40 27.02
CA PHE A 356 -15.19 -5.06 26.91
C PHE A 356 -16.16 -4.24 26.05
N ARG A 357 -16.38 -2.98 26.43
CA ARG A 357 -17.27 -2.06 25.70
C ARG A 357 -16.92 -1.96 24.21
N ASP A 358 -15.67 -1.62 23.91
CA ASP A 358 -15.19 -1.51 22.53
C ASP A 358 -15.22 -2.85 21.77
N THR A 359 -15.14 -4.00 22.46
CA THR A 359 -15.31 -5.31 21.83
C THR A 359 -16.76 -5.55 21.41
N VAL A 360 -17.71 -5.29 22.32
CA VAL A 360 -19.15 -5.45 22.05
C VAL A 360 -19.60 -4.48 20.96
N GLU A 361 -19.21 -3.21 21.05
CA GLU A 361 -19.54 -2.18 20.05
C GLU A 361 -18.98 -2.51 18.65
N ARG A 362 -17.76 -3.07 18.56
CA ARG A 362 -17.21 -3.53 17.28
C ARG A 362 -17.96 -4.73 16.72
N ARG A 363 -18.37 -5.68 17.58
CA ARG A 363 -19.11 -6.88 17.19
C ARG A 363 -20.57 -6.59 16.82
N ALA A 364 -21.12 -5.47 17.30
CA ALA A 364 -22.45 -4.97 16.91
C ALA A 364 -22.49 -4.38 15.48
N ARG A 365 -21.35 -4.14 14.83
CA ARG A 365 -21.31 -3.64 13.45
C ARG A 365 -21.84 -4.67 12.47
N SER A 366 -22.65 -4.21 11.51
CA SER A 366 -23.16 -5.02 10.42
C SER A 366 -22.11 -5.22 9.33
N VAL A 367 -21.68 -6.47 9.12
CA VAL A 367 -20.82 -6.86 8.00
C VAL A 367 -21.53 -6.61 6.68
N MET A 368 -22.84 -6.90 6.59
CA MET A 368 -23.63 -6.63 5.39
C MET A 368 -23.56 -5.15 5.02
N TRP A 369 -23.75 -4.24 5.97
CA TRP A 369 -23.66 -2.80 5.71
C TRP A 369 -22.27 -2.38 5.19
N GLU A 370 -21.20 -2.82 5.87
CA GLU A 370 -19.83 -2.50 5.45
C GLU A 370 -19.49 -3.10 4.07
N PHE A 371 -20.02 -4.28 3.77
CA PHE A 371 -19.90 -4.94 2.47
C PHE A 371 -20.57 -4.11 1.38
N GLU A 372 -21.83 -3.73 1.57
CA GLU A 372 -22.56 -2.92 0.59
C GLU A 372 -21.87 -1.56 0.34
N LEU A 373 -21.39 -0.93 1.41
CA LEU A 373 -20.65 0.32 1.32
C LEU A 373 -19.33 0.13 0.55
N ALA A 374 -18.63 -0.99 0.76
CA ALA A 374 -17.42 -1.33 0.01
C ALA A 374 -17.74 -1.56 -1.48
N VAL A 375 -18.80 -2.30 -1.82
CA VAL A 375 -19.22 -2.52 -3.21
C VAL A 375 -19.51 -1.19 -3.90
N ARG A 376 -20.32 -0.31 -3.29
CA ARG A 376 -20.64 1.02 -3.86
C ARG A 376 -19.38 1.87 -4.06
N ARG A 377 -18.46 1.89 -3.09
CA ARG A 377 -17.19 2.63 -3.21
C ARG A 377 -16.29 2.08 -4.31
N MET A 378 -16.22 0.76 -4.46
CA MET A 378 -15.43 0.13 -5.51
C MET A 378 -16.04 0.37 -6.89
N ALA A 379 -17.37 0.29 -7.02
CA ALA A 379 -18.09 0.57 -8.25
C ALA A 379 -17.98 2.04 -8.70
N ALA A 380 -17.89 2.97 -7.74
CA ALA A 380 -17.73 4.40 -8.00
C ALA A 380 -16.28 4.82 -8.34
N ARG A 381 -15.34 3.88 -8.39
CA ARG A 381 -13.95 4.19 -8.75
C ARG A 381 -13.86 4.67 -10.19
N PRO A 382 -12.95 5.62 -10.49
CA PRO A 382 -12.66 5.94 -11.87
C PRO A 382 -12.11 4.70 -12.59
N PRO A 383 -12.37 4.53 -13.89
CA PRO A 383 -11.77 3.46 -14.67
C PRO A 383 -10.24 3.62 -14.67
N LEU A 384 -9.52 2.50 -14.80
CA LEU A 384 -8.07 2.56 -14.98
C LEU A 384 -7.74 3.23 -16.32
N HIS A 385 -6.73 4.11 -16.34
CA HIS A 385 -6.25 4.69 -17.59
C HIS A 385 -5.67 3.61 -18.51
N HIS A 386 -4.89 2.69 -17.94
CA HIS A 386 -4.43 1.48 -18.58
C HIS A 386 -5.01 0.25 -17.86
N PRO A 387 -5.74 -0.64 -18.57
CA PRO A 387 -6.16 -1.91 -17.99
C PRO A 387 -4.97 -2.73 -17.47
N VAL A 388 -5.21 -3.53 -16.44
CA VAL A 388 -4.23 -4.52 -15.97
C VAL A 388 -4.03 -5.57 -17.05
N GLU A 389 -2.79 -5.76 -17.51
CA GLU A 389 -2.48 -6.65 -18.64
C GLU A 389 -2.46 -8.12 -18.24
N GLN A 390 -1.91 -8.39 -17.06
CA GLN A 390 -1.80 -9.72 -16.49
C GLN A 390 -1.97 -9.61 -14.97
N ALA A 391 -2.77 -10.50 -14.41
CA ALA A 391 -2.95 -10.62 -12.97
C ALA A 391 -2.78 -12.08 -12.56
N THR A 392 -1.77 -12.32 -11.72
CA THR A 392 -1.34 -13.68 -11.35
C THR A 392 -1.33 -13.87 -9.85
N GLN A 393 -1.39 -15.13 -9.43
CA GLN A 393 -1.23 -15.54 -8.04
C GLN A 393 -0.08 -16.55 -7.96
N GLY A 394 1.02 -16.19 -7.32
CA GLY A 394 2.16 -17.11 -7.22
C GLY A 394 3.47 -16.48 -6.77
N ASP A 395 4.53 -17.27 -6.87
CA ASP A 395 5.88 -16.87 -6.53
C ASP A 395 6.36 -15.71 -7.43
N TRP A 396 7.08 -14.77 -6.83
CA TRP A 396 7.54 -13.58 -7.53
C TRP A 396 8.54 -13.90 -8.64
N ARG A 397 9.36 -14.97 -8.53
CA ARG A 397 10.34 -15.35 -9.57
C ARG A 397 9.63 -15.78 -10.84
N GLU A 398 8.57 -16.57 -10.69
CA GLU A 398 7.75 -17.01 -11.82
C GLU A 398 7.02 -15.82 -12.44
N ALA A 399 6.46 -14.93 -11.62
CA ALA A 399 5.81 -13.72 -12.11
C ALA A 399 6.76 -12.82 -12.91
N VAL A 400 7.98 -12.58 -12.40
CA VAL A 400 9.01 -11.80 -13.09
C VAL A 400 9.43 -12.46 -14.41
N THR A 401 9.64 -13.77 -14.40
CA THR A 401 10.03 -14.53 -15.60
C THR A 401 8.94 -14.46 -16.68
N ARG A 402 7.69 -14.71 -16.30
CA ARG A 402 6.54 -14.62 -17.22
C ARG A 402 6.34 -13.20 -17.74
N PHE A 403 6.47 -12.20 -16.87
CA PHE A 403 6.38 -10.80 -17.25
C PHE A 403 7.44 -10.43 -18.29
N ALA A 404 8.71 -10.81 -18.05
CA ALA A 404 9.81 -10.54 -18.97
C ALA A 404 9.62 -11.18 -20.35
N GLN A 405 9.04 -12.39 -20.39
CA GLN A 405 8.70 -13.10 -21.63
C GLN A 405 7.46 -12.52 -22.34
N GLY A 406 6.56 -11.88 -21.59
CA GLY A 406 5.33 -11.28 -22.07
C GLY A 406 5.42 -9.74 -22.15
N PRO A 407 4.62 -8.99 -21.38
CA PRO A 407 4.58 -7.52 -21.44
C PRO A 407 5.94 -6.84 -21.30
N GLY A 408 6.80 -7.33 -20.39
CA GLY A 408 8.11 -6.80 -20.07
C GLY A 408 9.21 -7.07 -21.10
N SER A 409 8.88 -7.76 -22.21
CA SER A 409 9.76 -7.88 -23.38
C SER A 409 9.96 -6.55 -24.09
N ARG A 410 9.01 -5.61 -23.98
CA ARG A 410 9.11 -4.24 -24.51
C ARG A 410 9.91 -3.38 -23.55
N LYS A 411 11.18 -3.12 -23.88
CA LYS A 411 12.10 -2.32 -23.06
C LYS A 411 11.99 -0.82 -23.37
N PRO A 412 12.27 0.06 -22.39
CA PRO A 412 12.55 -0.25 -20.98
C PRO A 412 11.29 -0.75 -20.25
N ALA A 413 11.47 -1.71 -19.34
CA ALA A 413 10.41 -2.27 -18.49
C ALA A 413 10.90 -2.39 -17.05
N GLY A 414 9.99 -2.33 -16.09
CA GLY A 414 10.31 -2.35 -14.66
C GLY A 414 9.63 -3.45 -13.86
N VAL A 415 10.22 -3.78 -12.72
CA VAL A 415 9.58 -4.60 -11.68
C VAL A 415 9.63 -3.82 -10.36
N TYR A 416 8.48 -3.71 -9.72
CA TYR A 416 8.33 -3.17 -8.38
C TYR A 416 8.18 -4.31 -7.36
N PHE A 417 8.99 -4.24 -6.31
CA PHE A 417 8.94 -5.13 -5.17
C PHE A 417 8.57 -4.36 -3.91
N ASP A 418 7.54 -4.85 -3.22
CA ASP A 418 7.16 -4.45 -1.86
C ASP A 418 7.14 -5.66 -0.92
N PRO A 419 8.31 -6.22 -0.57
CA PRO A 419 8.35 -7.44 0.21
C PRO A 419 7.89 -7.20 1.65
N PRO A 420 7.48 -8.25 2.37
CA PRO A 420 7.23 -8.19 3.80
C PRO A 420 8.55 -8.03 4.57
N TYR A 421 9.12 -6.83 4.56
CA TYR A 421 10.46 -6.55 5.08
C TYR A 421 10.51 -6.27 6.59
N SER A 422 9.36 -6.29 7.26
CA SER A 422 9.27 -6.07 8.70
C SER A 422 9.46 -7.37 9.49
N LYS A 423 9.72 -7.27 10.80
CA LYS A 423 9.79 -8.44 11.70
C LYS A 423 8.45 -9.17 11.88
N PHE A 424 7.36 -8.62 11.35
CA PHE A 424 6.04 -9.22 11.44
C PHE A 424 5.90 -10.30 10.37
N GLN A 425 5.51 -11.50 10.79
CA GLN A 425 5.24 -12.61 9.90
C GLN A 425 3.84 -12.43 9.27
N TYR A 426 3.80 -11.99 8.01
CA TYR A 426 2.60 -11.71 7.22
C TYR A 426 1.67 -12.93 7.17
N SER A 427 2.21 -14.14 7.19
CA SER A 427 1.42 -15.38 7.27
C SER A 427 0.39 -15.37 8.40
N ARG A 428 0.73 -14.80 9.57
CA ARG A 428 -0.22 -14.65 10.69
C ARG A 428 -1.20 -13.51 10.47
N TYR A 429 -0.76 -12.41 9.86
CA TYR A 429 -1.58 -11.21 9.70
C TYR A 429 -2.67 -11.34 8.64
N TYR A 430 -2.53 -12.28 7.69
CA TYR A 430 -3.48 -12.41 6.57
C TYR A 430 -4.09 -13.79 6.41
N HIS A 431 -3.79 -14.75 7.29
CA HIS A 431 -4.35 -16.11 7.19
C HIS A 431 -5.88 -16.09 7.08
N LEU A 432 -6.55 -15.25 7.88
CA LEU A 432 -8.02 -15.20 7.90
C LEU A 432 -8.59 -14.70 6.57
N LEU A 433 -7.92 -13.73 5.93
CA LEU A 433 -8.32 -13.26 4.60
C LEU A 433 -8.14 -14.37 3.55
N ASN A 434 -7.02 -15.09 3.59
CA ASN A 434 -6.81 -16.24 2.71
C ASN A 434 -7.87 -17.33 2.93
N VAL A 435 -8.24 -17.61 4.19
CA VAL A 435 -9.29 -18.58 4.53
C VAL A 435 -10.66 -18.13 4.00
N LEU A 436 -10.99 -16.84 4.05
CA LEU A 436 -12.22 -16.30 3.47
C LEU A 436 -12.26 -16.42 1.94
N ILE A 437 -11.10 -16.40 1.28
CA ILE A 437 -10.98 -16.57 -0.18
C ILE A 437 -11.05 -18.06 -0.56
N SER A 438 -10.24 -18.91 0.06
CA SER A 438 -10.19 -20.34 -0.26
C SER A 438 -11.45 -21.09 0.18
N TYR A 439 -12.03 -20.67 1.31
CA TYR A 439 -13.23 -21.26 1.93
C TYR A 439 -13.15 -22.80 2.07
N ASP A 440 -11.97 -23.31 2.37
CA ASP A 440 -11.55 -24.71 2.28
C ASP A 440 -11.61 -25.48 3.60
N TYR A 441 -12.07 -24.83 4.67
CA TYR A 441 -12.21 -25.41 6.00
C TYR A 441 -10.91 -26.08 6.55
N PRO A 442 -9.76 -25.37 6.63
CA PRO A 442 -8.50 -25.95 7.13
C PRO A 442 -8.55 -26.26 8.64
N SER A 443 -7.75 -27.19 9.16
CA SER A 443 -7.65 -27.32 10.61
C SER A 443 -7.14 -26.01 11.24
N ILE A 444 -7.52 -25.70 12.49
CA ILE A 444 -7.09 -24.48 13.17
C ILE A 444 -6.37 -24.79 14.48
N HIS A 445 -5.28 -24.07 14.76
CA HIS A 445 -4.42 -24.33 15.91
C HIS A 445 -4.06 -23.05 16.69
N GLY A 446 -3.92 -23.22 18.01
CA GLY A 446 -3.46 -22.18 18.94
C GLY A 446 -4.43 -21.01 19.10
N VAL A 447 -3.99 -20.02 19.88
CA VAL A 447 -4.80 -18.82 20.23
C VAL A 447 -5.19 -18.03 18.97
N GLY A 448 -4.32 -18.02 17.96
CA GLY A 448 -4.58 -17.32 16.70
C GLY A 448 -5.46 -18.08 15.72
N ARG A 449 -5.89 -19.31 16.04
CA ARG A 449 -6.76 -20.13 15.17
C ARG A 449 -6.21 -20.25 13.74
N TYR A 450 -4.92 -20.51 13.67
CA TYR A 450 -4.19 -20.52 12.41
C TYR A 450 -4.36 -21.86 11.67
N PRO A 451 -4.45 -21.84 10.33
CA PRO A 451 -4.14 -23.01 9.52
C PRO A 451 -2.74 -23.56 9.81
N PRO A 452 -2.47 -24.84 9.53
CA PRO A 452 -1.13 -25.42 9.58
C PRO A 452 -0.11 -24.57 8.82
N LEU A 453 1.15 -24.55 9.28
CA LEU A 453 2.21 -23.78 8.61
C LEU A 453 2.42 -24.18 7.16
N ALA A 454 2.22 -25.46 6.81
CA ALA A 454 2.34 -25.96 5.44
C ALA A 454 1.29 -25.37 4.49
N ASP A 455 0.13 -24.97 5.03
CA ASP A 455 -0.99 -24.41 4.26
C ASP A 455 -0.97 -22.87 4.25
N ARG A 456 -0.01 -22.26 4.94
CA ARG A 456 0.16 -20.80 4.96
C ARG A 456 1.33 -20.41 4.09
N PHE A 457 1.10 -19.45 3.20
CA PHE A 457 2.19 -18.78 2.52
C PHE A 457 3.11 -18.11 3.54
N SER A 458 4.41 -18.38 3.43
CA SER A 458 5.46 -17.66 4.15
C SER A 458 6.52 -17.23 3.16
N SER A 459 6.90 -15.96 3.27
CA SER A 459 7.90 -15.39 2.40
C SER A 459 9.30 -15.54 2.99
N ARG A 460 10.32 -15.77 2.16
CA ARG A 460 11.71 -15.77 2.62
C ARG A 460 12.19 -14.37 3.05
N PHE A 461 11.51 -13.32 2.58
CA PHE A 461 11.78 -11.93 2.97
C PHE A 461 11.48 -11.62 4.45
N GLU A 462 10.63 -12.42 5.12
CA GLU A 462 10.16 -12.17 6.51
C GLU A 462 10.79 -13.09 7.57
N HIS A 463 11.72 -14.00 7.19
CA HIS A 463 12.27 -15.00 8.11
C HIS A 463 13.30 -14.41 9.08
N ASN A 464 14.46 -14.05 8.57
CA ASN A 464 15.50 -13.30 9.28
C ASN A 464 16.39 -12.58 8.24
N SER A 465 17.33 -11.76 8.71
CA SER A 465 18.12 -10.88 7.83
C SER A 465 18.88 -11.62 6.73
N ASN A 466 19.38 -12.83 6.97
CA ASN A 466 20.24 -13.53 6.01
C ASN A 466 19.45 -14.14 4.82
N PRO A 467 18.38 -14.94 5.04
CA PRO A 467 17.50 -15.38 3.97
C PRO A 467 16.84 -14.21 3.24
N ALA A 468 16.45 -13.16 3.96
CA ALA A 468 15.84 -11.98 3.34
C ALA A 468 16.83 -11.27 2.39
N LEU A 469 18.09 -11.09 2.80
CA LEU A 469 19.14 -10.54 1.95
C LEU A 469 19.38 -11.42 0.72
N SER A 470 19.47 -12.74 0.90
CA SER A 470 19.62 -13.69 -0.22
C SER A 470 18.43 -13.62 -1.19
N GLU A 471 17.22 -13.43 -0.69
CA GLU A 471 16.01 -13.31 -1.53
C GLU A 471 16.02 -12.00 -2.34
N PHE A 472 16.53 -10.90 -1.77
CA PHE A 472 16.79 -9.66 -2.52
C PHE A 472 17.86 -9.84 -3.59
N GLU A 473 18.94 -10.55 -3.27
CA GLU A 473 20.00 -10.86 -4.23
C GLU A 473 19.45 -11.61 -5.44
N ASP A 474 18.66 -12.66 -5.21
CA ASP A 474 17.98 -13.39 -6.28
C ASP A 474 17.07 -12.49 -7.12
N ALA A 475 16.33 -11.57 -6.48
CA ALA A 475 15.44 -10.64 -7.19
C ALA A 475 16.23 -9.67 -8.08
N PHE A 476 17.36 -9.17 -7.58
CA PHE A 476 18.23 -8.28 -8.32
C PHE A 476 18.95 -8.99 -9.46
N ASP A 477 19.48 -10.20 -9.22
CA ASP A 477 20.13 -11.02 -10.26
C ASP A 477 19.15 -11.36 -11.38
N LEU A 478 17.95 -11.84 -11.05
CA LEU A 478 16.93 -12.18 -12.05
C LEU A 478 16.53 -10.96 -12.88
N CYS A 479 16.29 -9.80 -12.25
CA CYS A 479 15.91 -8.61 -13.00
C CYS A 479 17.06 -8.07 -13.86
N ARG A 480 18.30 -8.09 -13.35
CA ARG A 480 19.50 -7.71 -14.13
C ARG A 480 19.63 -8.59 -15.37
N ASP A 481 19.56 -9.90 -15.20
CA ASP A 481 19.76 -10.88 -16.28
C ASP A 481 18.67 -10.78 -17.35
N LEU A 482 17.47 -10.33 -16.96
CA LEU A 482 16.35 -10.08 -17.86
C LEU A 482 16.29 -8.64 -18.41
N GLY A 483 17.28 -7.78 -18.11
CA GLY A 483 17.31 -6.38 -18.54
C GLY A 483 16.11 -5.58 -18.04
N LEU A 484 15.69 -5.78 -16.80
CA LEU A 484 14.59 -5.08 -16.15
C LEU A 484 15.12 -4.03 -15.17
N ARG A 485 14.48 -2.86 -15.15
CA ARG A 485 14.69 -1.86 -14.10
C ARG A 485 14.01 -2.35 -12.81
N VAL A 486 14.63 -2.12 -11.67
CA VAL A 486 14.12 -2.60 -10.37
C VAL A 486 13.76 -1.43 -9.47
N PHE A 487 12.60 -1.54 -8.83
CA PHE A 487 12.13 -0.61 -7.80
C PHE A 487 11.84 -1.40 -6.53
N VAL A 488 12.41 -0.98 -5.40
CA VAL A 488 12.15 -1.61 -4.10
C VAL A 488 11.72 -0.56 -3.10
N SER A 489 10.51 -0.68 -2.54
CA SER A 489 10.14 0.09 -1.35
C SER A 489 10.69 -0.59 -0.10
N TYR A 490 11.34 0.19 0.75
CA TYR A 490 11.97 -0.31 1.96
C TYR A 490 12.01 0.75 3.06
N SER A 491 12.30 0.31 4.28
CA SER A 491 12.36 1.16 5.47
C SER A 491 13.71 1.02 6.18
N ASN A 492 14.17 2.08 6.83
CA ASN A 492 15.34 2.01 7.71
C ASN A 492 15.13 1.11 8.95
N ARG A 493 13.92 0.59 9.15
CA ARG A 493 13.56 -0.40 10.18
C ARG A 493 13.34 -1.81 9.64
N GLY A 494 13.66 -2.05 8.37
CA GLY A 494 13.56 -3.38 7.76
C GLY A 494 14.49 -4.41 8.43
N LEU A 495 14.21 -5.69 8.17
CA LEU A 495 15.01 -6.83 8.65
C LEU A 495 16.46 -6.81 8.15
N VAL A 496 16.67 -6.36 6.92
CA VAL A 496 17.96 -6.20 6.27
C VAL A 496 18.40 -4.74 6.47
N ALA A 497 19.65 -4.53 6.87
CA ALA A 497 20.19 -3.18 6.95
C ALA A 497 20.14 -2.49 5.56
N ALA A 498 19.66 -1.26 5.51
CA ALA A 498 19.52 -0.50 4.26
C ALA A 498 20.84 -0.48 3.45
N ASP A 499 21.97 -0.26 4.13
CA ASP A 499 23.29 -0.21 3.50
C ASP A 499 23.68 -1.55 2.86
N ALA A 500 23.32 -2.68 3.49
CA ALA A 500 23.59 -4.01 2.93
C ALA A 500 22.75 -4.24 1.66
N LEU A 501 21.47 -3.85 1.68
CA LEU A 501 20.59 -3.95 0.52
C LEU A 501 21.09 -3.08 -0.65
N ILE A 502 21.44 -1.83 -0.34
CA ILE A 502 22.02 -0.87 -1.28
C ILE A 502 23.30 -1.43 -1.91
N HIS A 503 24.22 -1.94 -1.10
CA HIS A 503 25.47 -2.53 -1.57
C HIS A 503 25.24 -3.71 -2.54
N LYS A 504 24.27 -4.59 -2.23
CA LYS A 504 23.90 -5.70 -3.12
C LYS A 504 23.31 -5.24 -4.44
N MET A 505 22.55 -4.14 -4.44
CA MET A 505 21.98 -3.54 -5.64
C MET A 505 23.06 -2.88 -6.51
N MET A 506 24.00 -2.14 -5.89
CA MET A 506 25.12 -1.49 -6.58
C MET A 506 26.10 -2.47 -7.24
N GLY A 507 26.25 -3.67 -6.66
CA GLY A 507 27.03 -4.74 -7.29
C GLY A 507 26.40 -5.35 -8.55
N ARG A 508 25.17 -4.96 -8.91
CA ARG A 508 24.38 -5.58 -10.00
C ARG A 508 23.88 -4.59 -11.05
N PHE A 509 23.69 -3.33 -10.67
CA PHE A 509 23.17 -2.29 -11.55
C PHE A 509 24.18 -1.17 -11.76
N ALA A 510 24.28 -0.65 -12.99
CA ALA A 510 25.22 0.42 -13.34
C ALA A 510 24.91 1.73 -12.60
N GLU A 511 23.62 2.02 -12.40
CA GLU A 511 23.17 3.16 -11.61
C GLU A 511 22.13 2.72 -10.58
N VAL A 512 22.32 3.22 -9.35
CA VAL A 512 21.35 3.08 -8.27
C VAL A 512 21.05 4.46 -7.69
N VAL A 513 19.76 4.76 -7.54
CA VAL A 513 19.26 6.02 -6.97
C VAL A 513 18.32 5.71 -5.83
N GLN A 514 18.50 6.42 -4.72
CA GLN A 514 17.64 6.34 -3.56
C GLN A 514 16.80 7.61 -3.45
N PHE A 515 15.49 7.43 -3.49
CA PHE A 515 14.49 8.44 -3.12
C PHE A 515 14.07 8.17 -1.69
N SER A 516 14.00 9.19 -0.82
CA SER A 516 13.62 8.98 0.60
C SER A 516 12.65 10.02 1.13
N ASP A 517 11.81 9.61 2.08
CA ASP A 517 10.92 10.51 2.79
C ASP A 517 10.80 10.11 4.28
N ARG A 518 10.49 11.09 5.14
CA ARG A 518 10.24 10.86 6.57
C ARG A 518 8.73 10.76 6.80
N ILE A 519 8.27 9.54 7.01
CA ILE A 519 6.84 9.26 7.18
C ILE A 519 6.55 9.01 8.66
N ARG A 520 5.61 9.78 9.20
CA ARG A 520 5.11 9.57 10.57
C ARG A 520 4.34 8.26 10.64
N HIS A 521 4.77 7.29 11.44
CA HIS A 521 4.00 6.07 11.69
C HIS A 521 3.28 6.18 13.04
N HIS A 522 2.10 5.57 13.17
CA HIS A 522 1.50 5.41 14.50
C HIS A 522 2.29 4.34 15.26
N SER A 523 2.72 4.63 16.49
CA SER A 523 3.47 3.71 17.34
C SER A 523 2.59 2.54 17.75
N GLN A 524 2.52 1.50 16.92
CA GLN A 524 1.96 0.21 17.29
C GLN A 524 2.95 -0.55 18.19
N GLY A 525 3.30 0.03 19.34
CA GLY A 525 4.14 -0.60 20.37
C GLY A 525 5.65 -0.60 20.11
N THR A 526 6.15 0.10 19.09
CA THR A 526 7.60 0.27 18.86
C THR A 526 8.04 1.67 19.31
N ARG A 527 9.21 1.78 19.97
CA ARG A 527 9.87 3.09 20.19
C ARG A 527 10.15 3.71 18.81
N LEU A 528 9.34 4.69 18.41
CA LEU A 528 9.63 5.55 17.28
C LEU A 528 10.77 6.50 17.67
N ASP A 529 11.29 7.30 16.74
CA ASP A 529 12.07 8.47 17.18
C ASP A 529 11.20 9.32 18.13
N HIS A 530 11.79 10.28 18.84
CA HIS A 530 11.11 11.11 19.84
C HIS A 530 9.87 11.84 19.28
N LEU A 531 9.65 11.83 17.96
CA LEU A 531 8.60 12.51 17.22
C LEU A 531 7.65 11.57 16.44
N GLY A 532 7.92 10.26 16.35
CA GLY A 532 7.04 9.30 15.67
C GLY A 532 7.38 8.95 14.21
N TYR A 533 8.58 9.22 13.70
CA TYR A 533 8.92 9.07 12.28
C TYR A 533 9.76 7.81 11.95
N VAL A 534 9.60 7.36 10.71
CA VAL A 534 10.41 6.33 10.06
C VAL A 534 10.87 6.88 8.72
N THR A 535 12.10 6.58 8.31
CA THR A 535 12.59 6.92 6.98
C THR A 535 12.24 5.77 6.05
N GLU A 536 11.35 6.05 5.11
CA GLU A 536 11.02 5.15 4.03
C GLU A 536 11.80 5.58 2.79
N PHE A 537 12.17 4.62 1.95
CA PHE A 537 12.89 4.89 0.73
C PHE A 537 12.47 3.96 -0.40
N VAL A 538 12.61 4.45 -1.63
CA VAL A 538 12.51 3.64 -2.84
C VAL A 538 13.89 3.61 -3.48
N LEU A 539 14.45 2.41 -3.64
CA LEU A 539 15.66 2.19 -4.41
C LEU A 539 15.27 1.89 -5.86
N ALA A 540 15.89 2.60 -6.79
CA ALA A 540 15.74 2.38 -8.23
C ALA A 540 17.09 1.94 -8.82
N GLY A 541 17.09 0.85 -9.60
CA GLY A 541 18.30 0.27 -10.20
C GLY A 541 18.11 0.01 -11.69
N ARG A 542 19.11 0.40 -12.49
CA ARG A 542 19.11 0.24 -13.95
C ARG A 542 20.53 0.04 -14.49
N ASN A 543 20.63 -0.56 -15.68
CA ASN A 543 21.89 -0.75 -16.41
C ASN A 543 22.11 0.31 -17.50
N ASP A 544 21.04 0.98 -17.94
CA ASP A 544 21.01 2.00 -18.98
C ASP A 544 19.88 3.02 -18.77
#